data_AF-A0A9E4C7D4-F1
#
_entry.id   AF-A0A9E4C7D4-F1
#
_cell.length_a   1.000
_cell.length_b   1.000
_cell.length_c   1.000
_cell.angle_alpha   90.00
_cell.angle_beta   90.00
_cell.angle_gamma   90.00
#
_symmetry.space_group_name_H-M   'P 1'
#
loop_
_entity.id
_entity.type
_entity.pdbx_description
1 polymer ?
#
loop_
_entity_poly.entity_id
_entity_poly.type
_entity_poly.pdbx_seq_one_letter_code
_entity_poly.pdbx_strand_id
1 'polypeptide(L)'
;MGVNLPEGADEGRYRFIDEQNPASKGSLCHDLEAGRRLEIDALCGTASRIGAEVGVETPCNDFISHTLKLADLQIAGEVKPPR
;
A
#
# COMPACT_ATOMS: atom_id res chain seq x y z
N MET A 1 6.23 2.09 22.10
CA MET A 1 6.64 3.35 21.44
C MET A 1 5.49 3.81 20.56
N GLY A 2 5.23 5.11 20.47
CA GLY A 2 4.15 5.67 19.65
C GLY A 2 4.69 6.72 18.68
N VAL A 3 3.95 6.98 17.60
CA VAL A 3 4.25 8.05 16.64
C VAL A 3 3.33 9.23 16.96
N ASN A 4 3.89 10.42 17.13
CA ASN A 4 3.09 11.62 17.33
C ASN A 4 2.63 12.14 15.97
N LEU A 5 1.37 11.90 15.62
CA LEU A 5 0.76 12.48 14.43
C LEU A 5 0.19 13.86 14.78
N PRO A 6 0.51 14.92 14.00
CA PRO A 6 -0.13 16.21 14.18
C PRO A 6 -1.65 16.11 14.10
N GLU A 7 -2.35 16.96 14.84
CA GLU A 7 -3.79 17.16 14.66
C GLU A 7 -4.07 17.58 13.20
N GLY A 8 -5.06 16.96 12.56
CA GLY A 8 -5.42 17.20 11.16
C GLY A 8 -4.44 16.63 10.11
N ALA A 9 -3.55 15.71 10.49
CA ALA A 9 -2.61 15.08 9.55
C ALA A 9 -3.33 14.37 8.38
N ASP A 10 -4.48 13.77 8.63
CA ASP A 10 -5.34 13.14 7.63
C ASP A 10 -6.02 14.17 6.71
N GLU A 11 -6.58 15.23 7.27
CA GLU A 11 -7.22 16.32 6.52
C GLU A 11 -6.24 17.01 5.57
N GLY A 12 -5.01 17.25 6.03
CA GLY A 12 -3.92 17.77 5.20
C GLY A 12 -3.58 16.82 4.05
N ARG A 13 -3.61 15.50 4.30
CA ARG A 13 -3.37 14.49 3.27
C ARG A 13 -4.50 14.43 2.25
N TYR A 14 -5.76 14.51 2.67
CA TYR A 14 -6.91 14.52 1.77
C TYR A 14 -6.89 15.75 0.86
N ARG A 15 -6.63 16.94 1.41
CA ARG A 15 -6.49 18.16 0.59
C ARG A 15 -5.40 18.05 -0.46
N PHE A 16 -4.23 17.52 -0.09
CA PHE A 16 -3.15 17.31 -1.05
C PHE A 16 -3.58 16.39 -2.20
N ILE A 17 -4.34 15.33 -1.91
CA ILE A 17 -4.88 14.40 -2.92
C ILE A 17 -5.90 15.12 -3.82
N ASP A 18 -6.80 15.92 -3.25
CA ASP A 18 -7.82 16.67 -4.00
C ASP A 18 -7.23 17.71 -4.97
N GLU A 19 -6.04 18.24 -4.64
CA GLU A 19 -5.32 19.20 -5.49
C GLU A 19 -4.53 18.54 -6.64
N GLN A 20 -4.39 17.20 -6.66
CA GLN A 20 -3.69 16.52 -7.73
C GLN A 20 -4.50 16.52 -9.03
N ASN A 21 -3.79 16.43 -10.16
CA ASN A 21 -4.44 16.13 -11.44
C ASN A 21 -5.24 14.82 -11.29
N PRO A 22 -6.53 14.77 -11.68
CA PRO A 22 -7.35 13.56 -11.60
C PRO A 22 -6.76 12.35 -12.36
N ALA A 23 -5.86 12.58 -13.32
CA ALA A 23 -5.15 11.54 -14.05
C ALA A 23 -3.84 11.08 -13.37
N SER A 24 -3.41 11.73 -12.28
CA SER A 24 -2.22 11.33 -11.52
C SER A 24 -2.41 9.95 -10.90
N LYS A 25 -1.33 9.17 -10.87
CA LYS A 25 -1.29 7.85 -10.24
C LYS A 25 -0.18 7.81 -9.19
N GLY A 26 -0.37 6.98 -8.17
CA GLY A 26 0.72 6.66 -7.23
C GLY A 26 1.85 5.88 -7.92
N SER A 27 3.07 6.00 -7.42
CA SER A 27 4.24 5.28 -7.94
C SER A 27 4.00 3.77 -8.02
N LEU A 28 3.39 3.18 -7.00
CA LEU A 28 3.07 1.75 -6.96
C LEU A 28 2.14 1.31 -8.12
N CYS A 29 1.24 2.18 -8.56
CA CYS A 29 0.39 1.92 -9.73
C CYS A 29 1.21 1.98 -11.03
N HIS A 30 2.13 2.94 -11.16
CA HIS A 30 3.06 2.98 -12.29
C HIS A 30 3.99 1.76 -12.35
N ASP A 31 4.41 1.22 -11.21
CA ASP A 31 5.21 0.00 -11.14
C ASP A 31 4.40 -1.22 -11.54
N LEU A 32 3.17 -1.35 -11.04
CA LEU A 32 2.26 -2.42 -11.41
C LEU A 32 1.98 -2.45 -12.91
N GLU A 33 1.65 -1.29 -13.51
CA GLU A 33 1.36 -1.18 -14.95
C GLU A 33 2.57 -1.51 -15.83
N ALA A 34 3.78 -1.26 -15.32
CA ALA A 34 5.01 -1.55 -16.03
C ALA A 34 5.57 -2.96 -15.75
N GLY A 35 4.90 -3.76 -14.92
CA GLY A 35 5.39 -5.07 -14.50
C GLY A 35 6.70 -5.00 -13.71
N ARG A 36 6.87 -3.96 -12.88
CA ARG A 36 8.00 -3.81 -11.97
C ARG A 36 7.63 -4.32 -10.58
N ARG A 37 8.63 -4.79 -9.83
CA ARG A 37 8.47 -5.21 -8.43
C ARG A 37 7.82 -4.09 -7.61
N LEU A 38 6.93 -4.48 -6.70
CA LEU A 38 6.18 -3.56 -5.85
C LEU A 38 6.82 -3.46 -4.47
N GLU A 39 6.80 -2.26 -3.89
CA GLU A 39 7.23 -2.03 -2.50
C GLU A 39 6.14 -2.41 -1.47
N ILE A 40 5.26 -3.36 -1.82
CA ILE A 40 4.06 -3.66 -1.03
C ILE A 40 4.35 -4.17 0.39
N ASP A 41 5.41 -4.96 0.55
CA ASP A 41 5.84 -5.49 1.84
C ASP A 41 6.33 -4.37 2.76
N ALA A 42 7.02 -3.37 2.20
CA ALA A 42 7.56 -2.23 2.94
C ALA A 42 6.47 -1.23 3.34
N LEU A 43 5.39 -1.12 2.55
CA LEU A 43 4.28 -0.20 2.77
C LEU A 43 3.15 -0.85 3.61
N CYS A 44 2.08 -1.33 2.96
CA CYS A 44 0.91 -1.90 3.64
C CYS A 44 1.29 -3.16 4.44
N GLY A 45 2.22 -3.98 3.95
CA GLY A 45 2.68 -5.17 4.68
C GLY A 45 3.31 -4.82 6.04
N THR A 46 4.08 -3.74 6.10
CA THR A 46 4.65 -3.23 7.37
C THR A 46 3.54 -2.76 8.31
N ALA A 47 2.57 -1.98 7.82
CA ALA A 47 1.47 -1.49 8.63
C ALA A 47 0.65 -2.65 9.22
N SER A 48 0.32 -3.66 8.41
CA SER A 48 -0.36 -4.88 8.83
C SER A 48 0.40 -5.66 9.90
N ARG A 49 1.70 -5.87 9.70
CA ARG A 49 2.54 -6.59 10.66
C ARG A 49 2.62 -5.85 12.00
N ILE A 50 2.86 -4.53 11.98
CA ILE A 50 2.93 -3.73 13.21
C ILE A 50 1.57 -3.72 13.92
N GLY A 51 0.46 -3.56 13.19
CA GLY A 51 -0.89 -3.61 13.75
C GLY A 51 -1.14 -4.92 14.49
N ALA A 52 -0.84 -6.06 13.86
CA ALA A 52 -0.94 -7.38 14.48
C ALA A 52 -0.06 -7.52 15.74
N GLU A 53 1.19 -7.04 15.70
CA GLU A 53 2.13 -7.07 16.83
C GLU A 53 1.59 -6.31 18.07
N VAL A 54 0.81 -5.25 17.86
CA VAL A 54 0.26 -4.41 18.95
C VAL A 54 -1.24 -4.61 19.19
N GLY A 55 -1.88 -5.56 18.51
CA GLY A 55 -3.31 -5.85 18.65
C GLY A 55 -4.25 -4.78 18.08
N VAL A 56 -3.82 -4.05 17.05
CA VAL A 56 -4.64 -3.06 16.32
C VAL A 56 -4.99 -3.62 14.95
N GLU A 57 -6.29 -3.69 14.64
CA GLU A 57 -6.76 -4.15 13.33
C GLU A 57 -6.43 -3.15 12.22
N THR A 58 -5.98 -3.66 11.08
CA THR A 58 -5.59 -2.86 9.91
C THR A 58 -6.25 -3.36 8.61
N PRO A 59 -7.58 -3.54 8.58
CA PRO A 59 -8.26 -4.30 7.52
C PRO A 59 -8.00 -3.78 6.11
N CYS A 60 -7.89 -2.46 5.93
CA CYS A 60 -7.56 -1.87 4.63
C CYS A 60 -6.13 -2.21 4.18
N ASN A 61 -5.14 -2.13 5.08
CA ASN A 61 -3.77 -2.51 4.75
C ASN A 61 -3.65 -4.01 4.50
N ASP A 62 -4.40 -4.83 5.26
CA ASP A 62 -4.40 -6.27 5.09
C ASP A 62 -4.92 -6.63 3.70
N PHE A 63 -6.08 -6.08 3.31
CA PHE A 63 -6.64 -6.33 1.99
C PHE A 63 -5.70 -5.90 0.85
N ILE A 64 -5.15 -4.68 0.95
CA ILE A 64 -4.24 -4.14 -0.08
C ILE A 64 -2.95 -4.97 -0.16
N SER A 65 -2.37 -5.32 1.00
CA SER A 65 -1.15 -6.13 1.09
C SER A 65 -1.35 -7.51 0.45
N HIS A 66 -2.39 -8.25 0.84
CA HIS A 66 -2.63 -9.59 0.29
C HIS A 66 -2.94 -9.56 -1.21
N THR A 67 -3.71 -8.56 -1.67
CA THR A 67 -4.08 -8.45 -3.09
C THR A 67 -2.88 -8.09 -3.96
N LEU A 68 -2.11 -7.06 -3.58
CA LEU A 68 -0.97 -6.60 -4.39
C LEU A 68 0.25 -7.49 -4.22
N LYS A 69 0.39 -8.25 -3.12
CA LYS A 69 1.44 -9.25 -2.97
C LYS A 69 1.32 -10.36 -4.00
N LEU A 70 0.09 -10.78 -4.33
CA LEU A 70 -0.13 -11.75 -5.40
C LEU A 70 0.39 -11.22 -6.75
N ALA A 71 0.10 -9.96 -7.07
CA ALA A 71 0.61 -9.32 -8.28
C ALA A 71 2.15 -9.20 -8.28
N ASP A 72 2.76 -8.82 -7.15
CA ASP A 72 4.22 -8.75 -7.00
C ASP A 72 4.88 -10.12 -7.22
N LEU A 73 4.32 -11.19 -6.64
CA LEU A 73 4.82 -12.56 -6.83
C LEU A 73 4.67 -13.06 -8.27
N GLN A 74 3.62 -12.63 -8.96
CA GLN A 74 3.44 -12.93 -10.38
C GLN A 74 4.48 -12.21 -11.24
N ILE A 75 4.76 -10.93 -10.94
CA ILE A 75 5.81 -10.14 -11.59
C ILE A 75 7.19 -10.76 -11.33
N ALA A 76 7.44 -11.25 -10.12
CA ALA A 76 8.68 -11.96 -9.77
C ALA A 76 8.81 -13.34 -10.44
N GLY A 77 7.76 -13.85 -11.08
CA GLY A 77 7.73 -15.19 -11.67
C GLY A 77 7.61 -16.32 -10.65
N GLU A 78 7.32 -16.01 -9.39
CA GLU A 78 7.18 -16.97 -8.29
C GLU A 78 5.80 -17.64 -8.30
N VAL A 79 4.77 -16.91 -8.76
CA VAL A 79 3.40 -17.40 -8.90
C VAL A 79 2.94 -17.24 -10.35
N LYS A 80 2.32 -18.27 -10.93
CA LYS A 80 1.76 -18.15 -12.27
C LYS A 80 0.48 -17.30 -12.24
N PRO A 81 0.26 -16.41 -13.23
CA PRO A 81 -1.01 -15.70 -13.35
C PRO A 81 -2.16 -16.71 -13.55
N PRO A 82 -3.38 -16.35 -13.10
CA PRO A 82 -4.56 -17.17 -13.35
C PRO A 82 -4.72 -17.43 -14.85
N ARG A 83 -5.21 -18.64 -15.19
CA ARG A 83 -5.50 -19.05 -16.57
C ARG A 83 -6.69 -18.31 -17.14
#